data_AF-A0A914UMJ8-F1
#
_entry.id   AF-A0A914UMJ8-F1
#
_cell.length_a   1.000
_cell.length_b   1.000
_cell.length_c   1.000
_cell.angle_alpha   90.00
_cell.angle_beta   90.00
_cell.angle_gamma   90.00
#
_symmetry.space_group_name_H-M   'P 1'
#
loop_
_entity.id
_entity.type
_entity.pdbx_description
1 polymer ?
#
loop_
_entity_poly.entity_id
_entity_poly.type
_entity_poly.pdbx_seq_one_letter_code
_entity_poly.pdbx_strand_id
1 'polypeptide(L)'
;MWAGTCEHGSIIVRFADGIKELFVRLESFSAVDRPPTMLSISFFVILLSSAALAQHYDPFNRQPYHPKRRPHQPTTKPSPTAGKARVTIIDQGLIVSKQNGNGKDFEFVATVALIEDSGKKIIFDTATATDNDSKQRMINGLKRLGIETGAINYVILSHAHLDHTGHANAFQNAKIYFGSHEFSGHSLKYIGTYEFGEYNVTSHVKIVPTPGHTSSCISALVSNAQQNNIDMGTIAITGDLFFKVEDLTDASIWQGSATNITQQATSRASIMCDADYIIPGHGPLFKVPTTAKTSC
;
A
#
# COMPACT_ATOMS: atom_id res chain seq x y z
N MET A 1 10.15 -18.54 42.13
CA MET A 1 10.88 -17.33 42.53
C MET A 1 11.12 -16.50 41.28
N TRP A 2 10.78 -15.21 41.34
CA TRP A 2 11.06 -14.23 40.29
C TRP A 2 12.58 -14.03 40.14
N ALA A 3 13.05 -13.88 38.90
CA ALA A 3 14.18 -13.01 38.57
C ALA A 3 14.07 -12.62 37.08
N GLY A 4 13.38 -11.52 36.82
CA GLY A 4 13.63 -10.74 35.61
C GLY A 4 14.75 -9.74 35.89
N THR A 5 15.60 -9.50 34.90
CA THR A 5 16.02 -8.18 34.41
C THR A 5 16.78 -8.37 33.10
N CYS A 6 16.33 -7.72 32.03
CA CYS A 6 17.18 -7.33 30.91
C CYS A 6 17.37 -5.83 31.07
N GLU A 7 18.50 -5.41 31.63
CA GLU A 7 18.83 -3.99 31.69
C GLU A 7 19.41 -3.56 30.34
N HIS A 8 18.68 -2.67 29.65
CA HIS A 8 19.24 -1.90 28.56
C HIS A 8 20.02 -0.73 29.18
N GLY A 9 21.34 -0.75 29.03
CA GLY A 9 22.20 0.37 29.41
C GLY A 9 22.71 1.11 28.18
N SER A 10 22.69 2.45 28.22
CA SER A 10 23.39 3.31 27.26
C SER A 10 24.71 3.76 27.87
N ILE A 11 25.82 3.55 27.17
CA ILE A 11 27.11 4.13 27.55
C ILE A 11 27.39 5.28 26.58
N ILE A 12 27.57 6.49 27.13
CA ILE A 12 27.97 7.67 26.37
C ILE A 12 29.49 7.70 26.31
N VAL A 13 30.06 7.46 25.13
CA VAL A 13 31.51 7.53 24.91
C VAL A 13 31.82 8.79 24.11
N ARG A 14 32.72 9.63 24.63
CA ARG A 14 33.20 10.82 23.91
C ARG A 14 34.42 10.44 23.08
N PHE A 15 34.32 10.67 21.77
CA PHE A 15 35.45 10.59 20.85
C PHE A 15 35.89 11.99 20.44
N ALA A 16 37.09 12.11 19.86
CA ALA A 16 37.68 13.39 19.45
C ALA A 16 36.86 14.12 18.37
N ASP A 17 35.96 13.42 17.67
CA ASP A 17 35.08 13.93 16.61
C ASP A 17 33.61 14.09 17.05
N GLY A 18 33.27 13.88 18.33
CA GLY A 18 31.93 14.11 18.87
C GLY A 18 31.46 13.07 19.89
N ILE A 19 30.24 13.28 20.42
CA ILE A 19 29.58 12.35 21.35
C ILE A 19 28.73 11.37 20.55
N LYS A 20 28.96 10.07 20.71
CA LYS A 20 28.11 9.02 20.11
C LYS A 20 27.54 8.15 21.21
N GLU A 21 26.24 7.87 21.12
CA GLU A 21 25.54 7.01 22.07
C GLU A 21 25.53 5.58 21.53
N LEU A 22 26.07 4.64 22.30
CA LEU A 22 26.18 3.24 21.91
C LEU A 22 25.21 2.39 22.75
N PHE A 23 24.30 1.70 22.08
CA PHE A 23 23.40 0.75 22.71
C PHE A 23 24.09 -0.61 22.81
N VAL A 24 24.36 -1.07 24.03
CA VAL A 24 24.98 -2.38 24.27
C VAL A 24 23.91 -3.32 24.81
N ARG A 25 23.69 -4.44 24.11
CA ARG A 25 22.83 -5.51 24.58
C ARG A 25 23.68 -6.52 25.35
N LEU A 26 23.45 -6.62 26.65
CA LEU A 26 24.08 -7.64 27.49
C LEU A 26 23.25 -8.92 27.39
N GLU A 27 23.81 -9.97 26.79
CA GLU A 27 23.22 -11.32 26.86
C GLU A 27 23.85 -12.07 28.03
N SER A 28 23.03 -12.55 28.96
CA SER A 28 23.49 -13.37 30.07
C SER A 28 23.82 -14.78 29.60
N PHE A 29 25.05 -15.23 29.79
CA PHE A 29 25.40 -16.65 29.66
C PHE A 29 25.06 -17.39 30.96
N SER A 30 24.30 -18.49 30.84
CA SER A 30 24.14 -19.47 31.91
C SER A 30 25.41 -20.30 32.01
N ALA A 31 26.15 -20.16 33.11
CA ALA A 31 27.21 -21.09 33.48
C ALA A 31 26.60 -22.20 34.35
N VAL A 32 26.60 -23.44 33.85
CA VAL A 32 26.32 -24.64 34.65
C VAL A 32 27.61 -25.02 35.41
N ASP A 33 27.48 -25.10 36.74
CA ASP A 33 28.37 -25.71 37.74
C ASP A 33 29.88 -25.43 37.68
N ARG A 34 30.36 -24.37 38.38
CA ARG A 34 31.70 -24.30 39.03
C ARG A 34 31.73 -23.40 40.28
N PRO A 35 32.60 -23.68 41.28
CA PRO A 35 32.63 -22.99 42.59
C PRO A 35 33.19 -21.56 42.53
N PRO A 36 32.97 -20.73 43.57
CA PRO A 36 33.12 -19.28 43.50
C PRO A 36 34.57 -18.87 43.79
N THR A 37 35.43 -18.87 42.79
CA THR A 37 36.71 -18.17 42.85
C THR A 37 37.01 -17.54 41.49
N MET A 38 37.03 -16.20 41.46
CA MET A 38 37.34 -15.33 40.32
C MET A 38 36.43 -15.46 39.09
N LEU A 39 35.35 -14.67 39.07
CA LEU A 39 34.76 -14.22 37.80
C LEU A 39 35.66 -13.15 37.20
N SER A 40 36.59 -13.54 36.32
CA SER A 40 37.17 -12.60 35.36
C SER A 40 36.11 -12.36 34.28
N ILE A 41 35.33 -11.28 34.40
CA ILE A 41 34.44 -10.83 33.33
C ILE A 41 35.33 -10.17 32.27
N SER A 42 35.80 -10.95 31.32
CA SER A 42 36.48 -10.43 30.14
C SER A 42 35.44 -9.75 29.25
N PHE A 43 35.41 -8.42 29.26
CA PHE A 43 34.62 -7.64 28.31
C PHE A 43 35.27 -7.78 26.93
N PHE A 44 34.71 -8.64 26.08
CA PHE A 44 34.98 -8.55 24.65
C PHE A 44 34.21 -7.35 24.11
N VAL A 45 34.87 -6.19 24.07
CA VAL A 45 34.41 -5.09 23.21
C VAL A 45 34.69 -5.53 21.78
N ILE A 46 33.68 -6.10 21.13
CA ILE A 46 33.73 -6.29 19.69
C ILE A 46 33.58 -4.89 19.08
N LEU A 47 34.71 -4.22 18.86
CA LEU A 47 34.81 -3.11 17.93
C LEU A 47 34.59 -3.68 16.54
N LEU A 48 33.31 -3.82 16.15
CA LEU A 48 32.95 -3.87 14.74
C LEU A 48 33.38 -2.52 14.18
N SER A 49 34.54 -2.49 13.52
CA SER A 49 34.93 -1.33 12.74
C SER A 49 33.79 -1.07 11.75
N SER A 50 33.17 0.09 11.87
CA SER A 50 32.05 0.54 11.06
C SER A 50 32.42 0.75 9.58
N ALA A 51 33.57 0.24 9.13
CA ALA A 51 33.99 0.24 7.74
C ALA A 51 33.46 -0.97 6.95
N ALA A 52 33.06 -2.07 7.60
CA ALA A 52 32.52 -3.26 6.91
C ALA A 52 31.00 -3.44 7.01
N LEU A 53 30.31 -2.62 7.83
CA LEU A 53 28.85 -2.58 7.95
C LEU A 53 28.22 -1.31 7.36
N ALA A 54 29.04 -0.41 6.81
CA ALA A 54 28.59 0.80 6.11
C ALA A 54 28.58 0.63 4.58
N GLN A 55 28.57 -0.60 4.07
CA GLN A 55 28.21 -0.86 2.68
C GLN A 55 26.72 -1.17 2.59
N HIS A 56 25.97 -0.12 2.23
CA HIS A 56 24.59 -0.16 1.73
C HIS A 56 23.50 -0.68 2.68
N TYR A 57 23.21 0.07 3.75
CA TYR A 57 21.81 0.23 4.14
C TYR A 57 21.35 1.62 3.72
N ASP A 58 21.11 1.77 2.42
CA ASP A 58 20.27 2.85 1.91
C ASP A 58 18.84 2.30 1.90
N PRO A 59 17.95 2.73 2.82
CA PRO A 59 16.56 2.25 2.85
C PRO A 59 15.78 2.60 1.57
N PHE A 60 16.34 3.45 0.70
CA PHE A 60 15.78 3.87 -0.59
C PHE A 60 16.42 3.16 -1.79
N ASN A 61 17.57 2.49 -1.63
CA ASN A 61 18.19 1.69 -2.70
C ASN A 61 17.69 0.24 -2.70
N ARG A 62 16.37 0.06 -2.77
CA ARG A 62 15.83 -1.25 -3.17
C ARG A 62 16.02 -1.41 -4.66
N GLN A 63 16.57 -2.55 -5.08
CA GLN A 63 16.62 -2.90 -6.50
C GLN A 63 15.22 -2.73 -7.13
N PRO A 64 15.14 -2.36 -8.43
CA PRO A 64 13.87 -2.23 -9.12
C PRO A 64 13.02 -3.48 -8.92
N TYR A 65 11.73 -3.27 -8.66
CA TYR A 65 10.80 -4.36 -8.49
C TYR A 65 10.74 -5.21 -9.77
N HIS A 66 11.05 -6.51 -9.64
CA HIS A 66 10.91 -7.49 -10.70
C HIS A 66 10.17 -8.74 -10.16
N PRO A 67 8.95 -9.05 -10.62
CA PRO A 67 8.20 -10.21 -10.15
C PRO A 67 8.84 -11.55 -10.54
N LYS A 68 8.70 -12.55 -9.68
CA LYS A 68 9.00 -13.97 -9.97
C LYS A 68 7.72 -14.69 -10.42
N ARG A 69 7.85 -15.78 -11.18
CA ARG A 69 6.69 -16.63 -11.55
C ARG A 69 6.17 -17.38 -10.32
N ARG A 70 4.86 -17.30 -10.06
CA ARG A 70 4.19 -17.98 -8.94
C ARG A 70 4.19 -19.51 -9.17
N PRO A 71 4.49 -20.34 -8.16
CA PRO A 71 4.15 -21.77 -8.20
C PRO A 71 2.63 -21.89 -8.42
N HIS A 72 2.17 -22.86 -9.22
CA HIS A 72 0.75 -23.04 -9.53
C HIS A 72 -0.10 -23.10 -8.26
N GLN A 73 -0.74 -21.99 -7.92
CA GLN A 73 -1.84 -21.97 -6.97
C GLN A 73 -3.09 -22.44 -7.73
N PRO A 74 -3.97 -23.26 -7.13
CA PRO A 74 -5.21 -23.66 -7.78
C PRO A 74 -5.99 -22.39 -8.12
N THR A 75 -5.95 -21.99 -9.38
CA THR A 75 -6.84 -20.96 -9.89
C THR A 75 -8.19 -21.63 -10.00
N THR A 76 -9.14 -21.20 -9.19
CA THR A 76 -10.53 -21.47 -9.50
C THR A 76 -10.78 -20.84 -10.86
N LYS A 77 -10.86 -21.66 -11.92
CA LYS A 77 -11.31 -21.19 -13.23
C LYS A 77 -12.59 -20.37 -13.01
N PRO A 78 -12.71 -19.18 -13.63
CA PRO A 78 -13.94 -18.41 -13.57
C PRO A 78 -15.12 -19.32 -13.92
N SER A 79 -16.17 -19.27 -13.10
CA SER A 79 -17.43 -19.92 -13.48
C SER A 79 -17.83 -19.38 -14.85
N PRO A 80 -18.21 -20.23 -15.83
CA PRO A 80 -18.64 -19.79 -17.17
C PRO A 80 -19.84 -18.84 -17.18
N THR A 81 -20.45 -18.60 -16.01
CA THR A 81 -21.63 -17.75 -15.79
C THR A 81 -21.32 -16.41 -15.10
N ALA A 82 -20.06 -16.09 -14.82
CA ALA A 82 -19.73 -14.82 -14.18
C ALA A 82 -19.99 -13.66 -15.16
N GLY A 83 -21.02 -12.85 -14.86
CA GLY A 83 -21.28 -11.60 -15.58
C GLY A 83 -20.14 -10.59 -15.44
N LYS A 84 -20.25 -9.47 -16.15
CA LYS A 84 -19.26 -8.38 -16.10
C LYS A 84 -19.08 -7.85 -14.67
N ALA A 85 -17.85 -7.53 -14.30
CA ALA A 85 -17.56 -6.82 -13.07
C ALA A 85 -18.13 -5.40 -13.15
N ARG A 86 -18.85 -4.93 -12.13
CA ARG A 86 -19.41 -3.57 -12.08
C ARG A 86 -18.53 -2.69 -11.22
N VAL A 87 -18.08 -1.56 -11.76
CA VAL A 87 -17.32 -0.55 -11.02
C VAL A 87 -18.17 0.71 -10.86
N THR A 88 -18.24 1.23 -9.63
CA THR A 88 -18.97 2.45 -9.29
C THR A 88 -18.08 3.37 -8.47
N ILE A 89 -17.91 4.62 -8.90
CA ILE A 89 -17.27 5.65 -8.08
C ILE A 89 -18.30 6.14 -7.06
N ILE A 90 -18.04 5.88 -5.77
CA ILE A 90 -18.95 6.21 -4.68
C ILE A 90 -18.70 7.65 -4.18
N ASP A 91 -17.41 8.00 -4.05
CA ASP A 91 -16.97 9.37 -3.81
C ASP A 91 -15.80 9.67 -4.75
N GLN A 92 -15.92 10.76 -5.52
CA GLN A 92 -14.89 11.11 -6.49
C GLN A 92 -13.79 11.91 -5.80
N GLY A 93 -12.54 11.49 -5.98
CA GLY A 93 -11.40 12.22 -5.44
C GLY A 93 -11.19 13.57 -6.12
N LEU A 94 -10.50 14.46 -5.41
CA LEU A 94 -10.11 15.78 -5.90
C LEU A 94 -8.88 16.30 -5.17
N ILE A 95 -8.09 17.10 -5.86
CA ILE A 95 -7.07 17.99 -5.27
C ILE A 95 -7.48 19.42 -5.54
N VAL A 96 -7.66 20.20 -4.48
CA VAL A 96 -7.91 21.65 -4.55
C VAL A 96 -6.80 22.37 -3.81
N SER A 97 -6.18 23.35 -4.47
CA SER A 97 -5.25 24.24 -3.78
C SER A 97 -5.93 25.54 -3.36
N LYS A 98 -5.72 25.93 -2.11
CA LYS A 98 -6.23 27.18 -1.54
C LYS A 98 -5.04 28.08 -1.19
N GLN A 99 -5.10 29.33 -1.64
CA GLN A 99 -4.15 30.34 -1.20
C GLN A 99 -4.50 30.75 0.22
N ASN A 100 -3.51 30.72 1.12
CA ASN A 100 -3.63 31.29 2.45
C ASN A 100 -2.52 32.32 2.64
N GLY A 101 -2.73 33.36 3.44
CA GLY A 101 -1.92 34.60 3.44
C GLY A 101 -0.39 34.46 3.49
N ASN A 102 0.15 33.30 3.89
CA ASN A 102 1.57 32.97 3.94
C ASN A 102 1.99 31.72 3.13
N GLY A 103 1.11 31.14 2.29
CA GLY A 103 1.42 29.90 1.56
C GLY A 103 0.25 29.30 0.77
N LYS A 104 0.42 28.04 0.37
CA LYS A 104 -0.57 27.27 -0.40
C LYS A 104 -0.95 26.02 0.39
N ASP A 105 -2.20 25.96 0.80
CA ASP A 105 -2.79 24.76 1.40
C ASP A 105 -3.42 23.89 0.31
N PHE A 106 -3.55 22.61 0.60
CA PHE A 106 -4.14 21.63 -0.31
C PHE A 106 -5.20 20.83 0.41
N GLU A 107 -6.32 20.61 -0.27
CA GLU A 107 -7.36 19.67 0.11
C GLU A 107 -7.23 18.45 -0.78
N PHE A 108 -7.05 17.29 -0.15
CA PHE A 108 -6.99 15.99 -0.79
C PHE A 108 -8.21 15.18 -0.37
N VAL A 109 -8.98 14.73 -1.35
CA VAL A 109 -10.03 13.72 -1.17
C VAL A 109 -9.65 12.53 -2.03
N ALA A 110 -9.49 11.36 -1.42
CA ALA A 110 -9.24 10.13 -2.15
C ALA A 110 -10.53 9.61 -2.79
N THR A 111 -10.43 9.09 -4.00
CA THR A 111 -11.51 8.38 -4.68
C THR A 111 -11.85 7.12 -3.90
N VAL A 112 -13.14 6.94 -3.59
CA VAL A 112 -13.67 5.69 -3.03
C VAL A 112 -14.47 4.98 -4.11
N ALA A 113 -14.06 3.77 -4.48
CA ALA A 113 -14.72 2.97 -5.49
C ALA A 113 -15.31 1.68 -4.92
N LEU A 114 -16.48 1.29 -5.44
CA LEU A 114 -17.10 -0.01 -5.22
C LEU A 114 -16.90 -0.87 -6.47
N ILE A 115 -16.45 -2.11 -6.27
CA ILE A 115 -16.37 -3.16 -7.29
C ILE A 115 -17.31 -4.29 -6.88
N GLU A 116 -18.19 -4.71 -7.79
CA GLU A 116 -19.01 -5.90 -7.65
C GLU A 116 -18.59 -6.94 -8.69
N ASP A 117 -18.10 -8.09 -8.22
CA ASP A 117 -17.66 -9.18 -9.11
C ASP A 117 -17.88 -10.54 -8.46
N SER A 118 -18.34 -11.53 -9.23
CA SER A 118 -18.56 -12.92 -8.78
C SER A 118 -19.30 -13.03 -7.43
N GLY A 119 -20.32 -12.18 -7.22
CA GLY A 119 -21.12 -12.14 -5.99
C GLY A 119 -20.41 -11.51 -4.77
N LYS A 120 -19.23 -10.91 -4.96
CA LYS A 120 -18.45 -10.20 -3.94
C LYS A 120 -18.53 -8.69 -4.13
N LYS A 121 -18.46 -7.96 -3.01
CA LYS A 121 -18.41 -6.50 -2.95
C LYS A 121 -17.07 -6.05 -2.37
N ILE A 122 -16.40 -5.15 -3.07
CA ILE A 122 -15.04 -4.71 -2.77
C ILE A 122 -15.04 -3.19 -2.71
N ILE A 123 -14.54 -2.63 -1.62
CA ILE A 123 -14.25 -1.20 -1.53
C ILE A 123 -12.77 -0.98 -1.84
N PHE A 124 -12.48 0.03 -2.64
CA PHE A 124 -11.13 0.51 -2.88
C PHE A 124 -10.98 1.90 -2.24
N ASP A 125 -10.04 2.02 -1.29
CA ASP A 125 -9.80 3.19 -0.42
C ASP A 125 -11.03 3.67 0.37
N THR A 126 -10.80 4.51 1.39
CA THR A 126 -11.80 4.81 2.44
C THR A 126 -11.75 6.24 2.98
N ALA A 127 -11.23 7.21 2.22
CA ALA A 127 -11.10 8.62 2.60
C ALA A 127 -10.29 8.86 3.91
N THR A 128 -10.16 10.11 4.38
CA THR A 128 -9.49 10.45 5.66
C THR A 128 -10.42 10.35 6.86
N ALA A 129 -9.88 9.92 8.01
CA ALA A 129 -10.62 9.77 9.26
C ALA A 129 -11.18 11.11 9.78
N THR A 130 -10.56 12.23 9.39
CA THR A 130 -10.96 13.58 9.78
C THR A 130 -11.99 14.21 8.85
N ASP A 131 -12.40 13.51 7.78
CA ASP A 131 -13.39 13.97 6.81
C ASP A 131 -14.68 13.17 6.98
N ASN A 132 -15.59 13.74 7.77
CA ASN A 132 -16.92 13.16 7.97
C ASN A 132 -17.81 13.32 6.74
N ASP A 133 -17.56 14.29 5.87
CA ASP A 133 -18.39 14.51 4.69
C ASP A 133 -18.13 13.42 3.65
N SER A 134 -16.86 13.09 3.40
CA SER A 134 -16.46 11.93 2.58
C SER A 134 -17.00 10.62 3.16
N LYS A 135 -16.93 10.46 4.50
CA LYS A 135 -17.55 9.29 5.16
C LYS A 135 -19.03 9.19 4.86
N GLN A 136 -19.78 10.29 4.97
CA GLN A 136 -21.21 10.32 4.69
C GLN A 136 -21.50 10.08 3.21
N ARG A 137 -20.71 10.64 2.28
CA ARG A 137 -20.85 10.37 0.85
C ARG A 137 -20.63 8.89 0.54
N MET A 138 -19.59 8.29 1.12
CA MET A 138 -19.30 6.85 1.03
C MET A 138 -20.49 6.00 1.53
N ILE A 139 -20.94 6.21 2.76
CA ILE A 139 -22.03 5.41 3.37
C ILE A 139 -23.34 5.62 2.61
N ASN A 140 -23.70 6.86 2.29
CA ASN A 140 -24.94 7.15 1.56
C ASN A 140 -24.90 6.62 0.13
N GLY A 141 -23.73 6.61 -0.52
CA GLY A 141 -23.58 6.02 -1.84
C GLY A 141 -23.81 4.52 -1.84
N LEU A 142 -23.30 3.79 -0.85
CA LEU A 142 -23.62 2.37 -0.67
C LEU A 142 -25.11 2.16 -0.38
N LYS A 143 -25.69 2.98 0.49
CA LYS A 143 -27.12 2.91 0.81
C LYS A 143 -28.02 3.14 -0.41
N ARG A 144 -27.67 4.07 -1.31
CA ARG A 144 -28.39 4.29 -2.58
C ARG A 144 -28.38 3.06 -3.50
N LEU A 145 -27.37 2.21 -3.37
CA LEU A 145 -27.25 0.93 -4.07
C LEU A 145 -27.90 -0.23 -3.30
N GLY A 146 -28.51 0.03 -2.14
CA GLY A 146 -29.06 -1.02 -1.26
C GLY A 146 -28.00 -1.88 -0.59
N ILE A 147 -26.78 -1.34 -0.40
CA ILE A 147 -25.64 -2.05 0.17
C ILE A 147 -25.35 -1.51 1.56
N GLU A 148 -25.42 -2.38 2.56
CA GLU A 148 -24.97 -2.09 3.92
C GLU A 148 -23.45 -2.30 4.04
N THR A 149 -22.78 -1.55 4.92
CA THR A 149 -21.31 -1.66 5.09
C THR A 149 -20.88 -3.06 5.55
N GLY A 150 -21.73 -3.75 6.34
CA GLY A 150 -21.50 -5.13 6.77
C GLY A 150 -21.56 -6.17 5.66
N ALA A 151 -22.06 -5.81 4.46
CA ALA A 151 -22.11 -6.68 3.29
C ALA A 151 -20.86 -6.59 2.41
N ILE A 152 -19.92 -5.68 2.71
CA ILE A 152 -18.64 -5.58 2.03
C ILE A 152 -17.76 -6.77 2.39
N ASN A 153 -17.24 -7.47 1.39
CA ASN A 153 -16.42 -8.66 1.58
C ASN A 153 -14.93 -8.30 1.72
N TYR A 154 -14.48 -7.34 0.93
CA TYR A 154 -13.08 -6.97 0.81
C TYR A 154 -12.92 -5.45 0.81
N VAL A 155 -11.85 -4.97 1.44
CA VAL A 155 -11.36 -3.60 1.30
C VAL A 155 -9.95 -3.69 0.73
N ILE A 156 -9.65 -2.96 -0.33
CA ILE A 156 -8.31 -2.80 -0.88
C ILE A 156 -7.86 -1.39 -0.54
N LEU A 157 -6.79 -1.26 0.23
CA LEU A 157 -6.16 0.02 0.54
C LEU A 157 -4.95 0.18 -0.37
N SER A 158 -4.98 1.20 -1.23
CA SER A 158 -3.92 1.48 -2.19
C SER A 158 -2.59 1.67 -1.49
N HIS A 159 -2.57 2.43 -0.40
CA HIS A 159 -1.42 2.65 0.47
C HIS A 159 -1.85 3.22 1.84
N ALA A 160 -0.89 3.62 2.68
CA ALA A 160 -1.12 4.00 4.08
C ALA A 160 -1.08 5.52 4.35
N HIS A 161 -1.32 6.37 3.35
CA HIS A 161 -1.61 7.77 3.64
C HIS A 161 -3.01 7.91 4.26
N LEU A 162 -3.15 8.96 5.07
CA LEU A 162 -4.31 9.13 5.96
C LEU A 162 -5.61 9.31 5.17
N ASP A 163 -5.53 9.96 4.02
CA ASP A 163 -6.64 10.21 3.10
C ASP A 163 -7.15 8.99 2.35
N HIS A 164 -6.49 7.83 2.46
CA HIS A 164 -6.95 6.59 1.82
C HIS A 164 -7.49 5.56 2.83
N THR A 165 -7.13 5.67 4.11
CA THR A 165 -7.28 4.57 5.09
C THR A 165 -8.24 4.87 6.24
N GLY A 166 -8.75 6.09 6.31
CA GLY A 166 -9.38 6.67 7.48
C GLY A 166 -10.64 5.97 7.97
N HIS A 167 -11.50 5.49 7.06
CA HIS A 167 -12.77 4.84 7.43
C HIS A 167 -12.80 3.34 7.13
N ALA A 168 -11.64 2.68 7.03
CA ALA A 168 -11.56 1.22 6.86
C ALA A 168 -12.30 0.45 7.97
N ASN A 169 -12.38 1.02 9.18
CA ASN A 169 -13.12 0.46 10.31
C ASN A 169 -14.66 0.44 10.13
N ALA A 170 -15.20 1.10 9.10
CA ALA A 170 -16.63 1.03 8.76
C ALA A 170 -17.03 -0.35 8.18
N PHE A 171 -16.05 -1.14 7.71
CA PHE A 171 -16.25 -2.41 7.01
C PHE A 171 -15.75 -3.60 7.84
N GLN A 172 -16.26 -3.75 9.06
CA GLN A 172 -15.73 -4.68 10.06
C GLN A 172 -15.76 -6.17 9.66
N ASN A 173 -16.64 -6.56 8.74
CA ASN A 173 -16.74 -7.93 8.24
C ASN A 173 -15.81 -8.20 7.04
N ALA A 174 -15.17 -7.16 6.49
CA ALA A 174 -14.36 -7.28 5.31
C ALA A 174 -12.95 -7.77 5.63
N LYS A 175 -12.35 -8.50 4.69
CA LYS A 175 -10.90 -8.69 4.69
C LYS A 175 -10.23 -7.46 4.09
N ILE A 176 -9.16 -6.98 4.71
CA ILE A 176 -8.45 -5.79 4.27
C ILE A 176 -7.15 -6.18 3.59
N TYR A 177 -6.95 -5.74 2.35
CA TYR A 177 -5.73 -5.91 1.60
C TYR A 177 -4.88 -4.63 1.65
N PHE A 178 -3.60 -4.78 1.96
CA PHE A 178 -2.63 -3.70 1.97
C PHE A 178 -1.22 -4.25 1.69
N GLY A 179 -0.54 -3.72 0.67
CA GLY A 179 0.76 -4.22 0.23
C GLY A 179 0.73 -5.72 -0.14
N SER A 180 1.61 -6.52 0.49
CA SER A 180 1.64 -7.99 0.36
C SER A 180 0.79 -8.75 1.39
N HIS A 181 -0.20 -8.10 2.01
CA HIS A 181 -0.91 -8.66 3.16
C HIS A 181 -2.44 -8.60 3.03
N GLU A 182 -3.09 -9.62 3.57
CA GLU A 182 -4.52 -9.71 3.85
C GLU A 182 -4.71 -9.77 5.38
N PHE A 183 -5.57 -8.90 5.92
CA PHE A 183 -5.92 -8.83 7.32
C PHE A 183 -7.39 -9.21 7.52
N SER A 184 -7.68 -10.02 8.53
CA SER A 184 -9.05 -10.41 8.90
C SER A 184 -9.12 -10.74 10.39
N GLY A 185 -9.80 -9.90 11.18
CA GLY A 185 -9.74 -9.99 12.64
C GLY A 185 -8.31 -9.85 13.15
N HIS A 186 -7.81 -10.85 13.87
CA HIS A 186 -6.41 -10.90 14.33
C HIS A 186 -5.48 -11.65 13.38
N SER A 187 -5.99 -12.17 12.27
CA SER A 187 -5.20 -12.96 11.32
C SER A 187 -4.53 -12.07 10.29
N LEU A 188 -3.23 -12.29 10.12
CA LEU A 188 -2.41 -11.75 9.06
C LEU A 188 -2.02 -12.87 8.09
N LYS A 189 -2.34 -12.70 6.81
CA LYS A 189 -1.97 -13.63 5.76
C LYS A 189 -1.11 -12.91 4.72
N TYR A 190 0.02 -13.51 4.40
CA TYR A 190 0.87 -13.05 3.32
C TYR A 190 0.32 -13.52 1.96
N ILE A 191 0.14 -12.59 1.02
CA ILE A 191 -0.39 -12.86 -0.33
C ILE A 191 0.66 -12.72 -1.44
N GLY A 192 1.84 -12.19 -1.10
CA GLY A 192 3.03 -12.19 -1.95
C GLY A 192 2.91 -11.37 -3.25
N THR A 193 2.17 -10.27 -3.25
CA THR A 193 1.94 -9.44 -4.46
C THR A 193 3.27 -8.95 -5.04
N TYR A 194 4.16 -8.45 -4.19
CA TYR A 194 5.51 -7.99 -4.53
C TYR A 194 6.51 -9.11 -4.87
N GLU A 195 6.11 -10.36 -4.76
CA GLU A 195 6.96 -11.51 -5.11
C GLU A 195 6.50 -12.11 -6.42
N PHE A 196 5.19 -12.07 -6.67
CA PHE A 196 4.54 -12.83 -7.73
C PHE A 196 3.88 -11.97 -8.82
N GLY A 197 3.91 -10.64 -8.71
CA GLY A 197 3.36 -9.73 -9.74
C GLY A 197 1.90 -9.39 -9.55
N GLU A 198 1.11 -10.32 -9.00
CA GLU A 198 -0.33 -10.12 -8.82
C GLU A 198 -0.91 -11.05 -7.77
N TYR A 199 -2.12 -10.72 -7.31
CA TYR A 199 -2.96 -11.55 -6.47
C TYR A 199 -4.43 -11.46 -6.92
N ASN A 200 -5.02 -12.60 -7.28
CA ASN A 200 -6.43 -12.67 -7.67
C ASN A 200 -7.33 -12.59 -6.43
N VAL A 201 -8.20 -11.58 -6.37
CA VAL A 201 -9.20 -11.39 -5.31
C VAL A 201 -10.50 -12.10 -5.69
N THR A 202 -10.91 -11.95 -6.95
CA THR A 202 -12.07 -12.62 -7.56
C THR A 202 -11.73 -13.05 -9.00
N SER A 203 -12.75 -13.39 -9.81
CA SER A 203 -12.54 -13.85 -11.19
C SER A 203 -12.02 -12.75 -12.10
N HIS A 204 -12.48 -11.52 -11.89
CA HIS A 204 -12.13 -10.36 -12.72
C HIS A 204 -11.33 -9.29 -11.97
N VAL A 205 -11.12 -9.42 -10.66
CA VAL A 205 -10.38 -8.44 -9.84
C VAL A 205 -9.06 -9.02 -9.36
N LYS A 206 -7.97 -8.34 -9.70
CA LYS A 206 -6.63 -8.64 -9.19
C LYS A 206 -5.97 -7.41 -8.58
N ILE A 207 -5.20 -7.65 -7.52
CA ILE A 207 -4.30 -6.67 -6.93
C ILE A 207 -2.94 -6.79 -7.62
N VAL A 208 -2.37 -5.66 -8.04
CA VAL A 208 -1.02 -5.57 -8.59
C VAL A 208 -0.18 -4.57 -7.79
N PRO A 209 1.10 -4.86 -7.52
CA PRO A 209 1.99 -3.92 -6.88
C PRO A 209 2.33 -2.78 -7.84
N THR A 210 2.18 -1.56 -7.35
CA THR A 210 2.47 -0.33 -8.11
C THR A 210 3.32 0.63 -7.27
N PRO A 211 4.51 0.18 -6.84
CA PRO A 211 5.37 0.98 -5.97
C PRO A 211 5.87 2.25 -6.66
N GLY A 212 6.24 3.24 -5.86
CA GLY A 212 6.88 4.46 -6.35
C GLY A 212 6.43 5.69 -5.57
N HIS A 213 5.12 5.92 -5.48
CA HIS A 213 4.56 6.92 -4.57
C HIS A 213 4.93 6.57 -3.12
N THR A 214 4.57 5.35 -2.72
CA THR A 214 5.14 4.65 -1.57
C THR A 214 5.65 3.29 -2.01
N SER A 215 6.51 2.67 -1.19
CA SER A 215 7.05 1.33 -1.48
C SER A 215 6.02 0.20 -1.34
N SER A 216 4.86 0.47 -0.75
CA SER A 216 3.78 -0.50 -0.51
C SER A 216 2.54 -0.28 -1.36
N CYS A 217 2.57 0.67 -2.31
CA CYS A 217 1.43 1.00 -3.17
C CYS A 217 0.93 -0.22 -3.96
N ILE A 218 -0.38 -0.42 -3.97
CA ILE A 218 -1.05 -1.44 -4.78
C ILE A 218 -2.20 -0.81 -5.56
N SER A 219 -2.50 -1.38 -6.73
CA SER A 219 -3.64 -1.01 -7.58
C SER A 219 -4.54 -2.22 -7.78
N ALA A 220 -5.81 -1.97 -8.12
CA ALA A 220 -6.74 -3.02 -8.55
C ALA A 220 -6.92 -2.95 -10.07
N LEU A 221 -6.71 -4.07 -10.75
CA LEU A 221 -7.10 -4.26 -12.16
C LEU A 221 -8.39 -5.06 -12.19
N VAL A 222 -9.42 -4.47 -12.82
CA VAL A 222 -10.75 -5.05 -12.99
C VAL A 222 -10.97 -5.32 -14.47
N SER A 223 -10.89 -6.57 -14.89
CA SER A 223 -11.13 -6.99 -16.28
C SER A 223 -12.61 -7.20 -16.56
N ASN A 224 -13.01 -7.25 -17.83
CA ASN A 224 -14.41 -7.44 -18.25
C ASN A 224 -15.37 -6.52 -17.46
N ALA A 225 -14.95 -5.26 -17.29
CA ALA A 225 -15.56 -4.30 -16.41
C ALA A 225 -16.62 -3.47 -17.15
N GLN A 226 -17.63 -3.04 -16.40
CA GLN A 226 -18.61 -2.06 -16.82
C GLN A 226 -18.80 -0.97 -15.78
N GLN A 227 -19.19 0.21 -16.23
CA GLN A 227 -19.63 1.32 -15.39
C GLN A 227 -20.89 1.92 -15.99
N ASN A 228 -21.96 2.08 -15.21
CA ASN A 228 -23.26 2.58 -15.69
C ASN A 228 -23.80 1.82 -16.92
N ASN A 229 -23.64 0.49 -16.94
CA ASN A 229 -23.99 -0.40 -18.06
C ASN A 229 -23.23 -0.14 -19.37
N ILE A 230 -22.14 0.62 -19.33
CA ILE A 230 -21.23 0.83 -20.46
C ILE A 230 -20.06 -0.14 -20.31
N ASP A 231 -19.70 -0.82 -21.40
CA ASP A 231 -18.53 -1.69 -21.46
C ASP A 231 -17.24 -0.87 -21.40
N MET A 232 -16.36 -1.21 -20.46
CA MET A 232 -15.14 -0.47 -20.18
C MET A 232 -13.89 -1.32 -20.46
N GLY A 233 -14.01 -2.61 -20.81
CA GLY A 233 -12.84 -3.49 -20.97
C GLY A 233 -12.14 -3.71 -19.63
N THR A 234 -10.94 -3.17 -19.46
CA THR A 234 -10.20 -3.21 -18.18
C THR A 234 -10.14 -1.83 -17.52
N ILE A 235 -10.58 -1.74 -16.26
CA ILE A 235 -10.44 -0.54 -15.42
C ILE A 235 -9.33 -0.78 -14.39
N ALA A 236 -8.36 0.13 -14.31
CA ALA A 236 -7.42 0.20 -13.19
C ALA A 236 -7.91 1.22 -12.15
N ILE A 237 -7.92 0.85 -10.88
CA ILE A 237 -8.15 1.75 -9.75
C ILE A 237 -6.83 1.85 -8.99
N THR A 238 -6.24 3.04 -8.96
CA THR A 238 -4.78 3.12 -8.81
C THR A 238 -4.29 3.81 -7.54
N GLY A 239 -5.21 4.38 -6.75
CA GLY A 239 -4.84 5.36 -5.73
C GLY A 239 -3.85 6.37 -6.31
N ASP A 240 -2.79 6.63 -5.57
CA ASP A 240 -1.82 7.69 -5.84
C ASP A 240 -0.75 7.37 -6.89
N LEU A 241 -0.85 6.23 -7.57
CA LEU A 241 -0.02 6.02 -8.77
C LEU A 241 -0.32 7.11 -9.82
N PHE A 242 -1.59 7.51 -9.93
CA PHE A 242 -2.09 8.65 -10.68
C PHE A 242 -2.98 9.47 -9.75
N PHE A 243 -2.65 10.74 -9.50
CA PHE A 243 -3.53 11.64 -8.76
C PHE A 243 -4.72 12.05 -9.62
N LYS A 244 -4.49 12.42 -10.88
CA LYS A 244 -5.54 12.84 -11.82
C LYS A 244 -5.05 12.75 -13.27
N VAL A 245 -5.93 13.06 -14.23
CA VAL A 245 -5.60 12.93 -15.67
C VAL A 245 -4.51 13.92 -16.12
N GLU A 246 -4.45 15.09 -15.50
CA GLU A 246 -3.48 16.13 -15.80
C GLU A 246 -2.03 15.67 -15.56
N ASP A 247 -1.83 14.68 -14.68
CA ASP A 247 -0.54 14.04 -14.41
C ASP A 247 0.09 13.38 -15.65
N LEU A 248 -0.71 13.10 -16.69
CA LEU A 248 -0.21 12.57 -17.96
C LEU A 248 0.60 13.60 -18.74
N THR A 249 0.31 14.88 -18.54
CA THR A 249 0.96 15.99 -19.25
C THR A 249 1.81 16.87 -18.34
N ASP A 250 1.57 16.85 -17.04
CA ASP A 250 2.32 17.59 -16.04
C ASP A 250 2.86 16.64 -14.96
N ALA A 251 4.12 16.25 -15.12
CA ALA A 251 4.77 15.34 -14.19
C ALA A 251 5.00 15.95 -12.80
N SER A 252 4.98 17.28 -12.67
CA SER A 252 5.21 17.95 -11.38
C SER A 252 4.13 17.63 -10.36
N ILE A 253 2.94 17.24 -10.82
CA ILE A 253 1.79 16.89 -9.97
C ILE A 253 2.08 15.65 -9.11
N TRP A 254 2.74 14.62 -9.67
CA TRP A 254 2.97 13.36 -8.97
C TRP A 254 4.43 13.18 -8.52
N GLN A 255 5.41 13.75 -9.24
CA GLN A 255 6.83 13.56 -8.94
C GLN A 255 7.24 14.12 -7.58
N GLY A 256 6.63 15.24 -7.16
CA GLY A 256 6.93 15.87 -5.87
C GLY A 256 6.47 15.05 -4.66
N SER A 257 5.53 14.11 -4.86
CA SER A 257 5.02 13.22 -3.82
C SER A 257 5.59 11.80 -3.90
N ALA A 258 6.40 11.51 -4.93
CA ALA A 258 6.97 10.20 -5.15
C ALA A 258 8.14 9.92 -4.20
N THR A 259 8.09 8.81 -3.45
CA THR A 259 9.27 8.30 -2.74
C THR A 259 10.35 7.81 -3.72
N ASN A 260 9.94 7.29 -4.88
CA ASN A 260 10.83 6.85 -5.96
C ASN A 260 10.20 7.14 -7.33
N ILE A 261 10.65 8.24 -7.95
CA ILE A 261 10.15 8.74 -9.24
C ILE A 261 10.29 7.69 -10.36
N THR A 262 11.46 7.06 -10.48
CA THR A 262 11.75 6.08 -11.54
C THR A 262 10.88 4.84 -11.40
N GLN A 263 10.66 4.39 -10.16
CA GLN A 263 9.81 3.23 -9.89
C GLN A 263 8.34 3.57 -10.17
N GLN A 264 7.86 4.74 -9.75
CA GLN A 264 6.49 5.17 -10.04
C GLN A 264 6.26 5.32 -11.55
N ALA A 265 7.24 5.86 -12.30
CA ALA A 265 7.15 5.94 -13.76
C ALA A 265 7.02 4.55 -14.41
N THR A 266 7.80 3.57 -13.95
CA THR A 266 7.71 2.17 -14.40
C THR A 266 6.32 1.59 -14.09
N SER A 267 5.80 1.77 -12.88
CA SER A 267 4.47 1.29 -12.50
C SER A 267 3.35 1.98 -13.29
N ARG A 268 3.46 3.29 -13.56
CA ARG A 268 2.53 4.05 -14.40
C ARG A 268 2.49 3.49 -15.81
N ALA A 269 3.66 3.23 -16.42
CA ALA A 269 3.74 2.63 -17.75
C ALA A 269 3.10 1.24 -17.79
N SER A 270 3.40 0.38 -16.82
CA SER A 270 2.80 -0.96 -16.72
C SER A 270 1.26 -0.90 -16.64
N ILE A 271 0.70 -0.04 -15.79
CA ILE A 271 -0.76 0.09 -15.65
C ILE A 271 -1.41 0.63 -16.93
N MET A 272 -0.77 1.58 -17.63
CA MET A 272 -1.29 2.07 -18.91
C MET A 272 -1.28 1.00 -20.00
N CYS A 273 -0.36 0.04 -19.95
CA CYS A 273 -0.38 -1.11 -20.85
C CYS A 273 -1.54 -2.07 -20.57
N ASP A 274 -1.83 -2.30 -19.29
CA ASP A 274 -2.80 -3.31 -18.87
C ASP A 274 -4.26 -2.82 -18.85
N ALA A 275 -4.49 -1.50 -18.84
CA ALA A 275 -5.81 -0.91 -18.63
C ALA A 275 -6.34 -0.12 -19.84
N ASP A 276 -7.65 -0.05 -19.98
CA ASP A 276 -8.35 0.81 -20.94
C ASP A 276 -8.77 2.14 -20.30
N TYR A 277 -9.09 2.10 -19.01
CA TYR A 277 -9.46 3.26 -18.20
C TYR A 277 -8.77 3.23 -16.85
N ILE A 278 -8.54 4.41 -16.28
CA ILE A 278 -7.95 4.61 -14.97
C ILE A 278 -8.91 5.41 -14.09
N ILE A 279 -9.14 4.94 -12.87
CA ILE A 279 -9.73 5.68 -11.76
C ILE A 279 -8.57 6.13 -10.86
N PRO A 280 -8.19 7.42 -10.91
CA PRO A 280 -7.07 7.94 -10.15
C PRO A 280 -7.44 8.24 -8.69
N GLY A 281 -6.42 8.49 -7.86
CA GLY A 281 -6.59 8.79 -6.43
C GLY A 281 -7.38 10.06 -6.15
N HIS A 282 -7.25 11.10 -6.97
CA HIS A 282 -7.79 12.44 -6.69
C HIS A 282 -8.36 13.15 -7.93
N GLY A 283 -9.07 12.42 -8.78
CA GLY A 283 -9.67 12.99 -9.98
C GLY A 283 -10.72 12.09 -10.62
N PRO A 284 -11.35 12.57 -11.71
CA PRO A 284 -12.31 11.78 -12.46
C PRO A 284 -11.63 10.61 -13.18
N LEU A 285 -12.41 9.55 -13.44
CA LEU A 285 -12.01 8.48 -14.34
C LEU A 285 -11.65 9.03 -15.72
N PHE A 286 -10.59 8.49 -16.33
CA PHE A 286 -10.18 8.85 -17.68
C PHE A 286 -9.80 7.63 -18.51
N LYS A 287 -9.87 7.78 -19.83
CA LYS A 287 -9.45 6.76 -20.79
C LYS A 287 -7.93 6.83 -20.99
N VAL A 288 -7.27 5.67 -21.01
CA VAL A 288 -5.83 5.60 -21.29
C VAL A 288 -5.58 6.06 -22.74
N PRO A 289 -4.65 7.01 -22.98
CA PRO A 289 -4.32 7.45 -24.33
C PRO A 289 -3.79 6.29 -25.18
N THR A 290 -4.18 6.24 -26.46
CA THR A 290 -3.71 5.19 -27.39
C THR A 290 -2.19 5.21 -27.57
N THR A 291 -1.56 6.39 -27.48
CA THR A 291 -0.10 6.56 -27.53
C THR A 291 0.62 5.90 -26.35
N ALA A 292 -0.03 5.76 -25.20
CA ALA A 292 0.55 5.03 -24.07
C ALA A 292 0.56 3.52 -24.32
N LYS A 293 -0.36 3.01 -25.15
CA LYS A 293 -0.47 1.59 -25.49
C LYS A 293 0.49 1.12 -26.59
N THR A 294 1.00 2.03 -27.42
CA THR A 294 1.94 1.70 -28.51
C THR A 294 3.35 1.38 -28.03
N SER A 295 3.66 1.69 -26.78
CA SER A 295 4.97 1.43 -26.15
C SER A 295 4.94 0.22 -25.21
N CYS A 296 3.85 -0.55 -25.28
CA CYS A 296 3.65 -1.87 -24.72
C CYS A 296 3.93 -2.90 -25.83
#